data_AF-A0A5Q0UTE1-F1
#
_entry.id   AF-A0A5Q0UTE1-F1
#
_cell.length_a   1.000
_cell.length_b   1.000
_cell.length_c   1.000
_cell.angle_alpha   90.00
_cell.angle_beta   90.00
_cell.angle_gamma   90.00
#
_symmetry.space_group_name_H-M   'P 1'
#
loop_
_entity.id
_entity.type
_entity.pdbx_description
1 polymer ?
#
loop_
_entity_poly.entity_id
_entity_poly.type
_entity_poly.pdbx_seq_one_letter_code
_entity_poly.pdbx_strand_id
1 'polypeptide(L)'
;MIFSTLEHILTHISFSVVSIVISIRLLTLLVNEIVVLYDSSEKGMIVTFFCITGLLVTRWIFSGHLPLSDLYESVIFLSWGFSIFHIIPGFGFKKLKTHLSTIIAPSVIFTQGFATSGLLTELHEFGILVPALQSHWLMMHVSMMVLGYAALLCGSLLSVALLVI
;
A
#
# COMPACT_ATOMS: atom_id res chain seq x y z
N MET A 1 -13.53 -21.80 -4.18
CA MET A 1 -12.68 -22.02 -5.38
C MET A 1 -12.56 -20.75 -6.22
N ILE A 2 -13.66 -20.15 -6.71
CA ILE A 2 -13.64 -18.89 -7.50
C ILE A 2 -13.02 -17.69 -6.75
N PHE A 3 -13.25 -17.61 -5.43
CA PHE A 3 -12.73 -16.51 -4.60
C PHE A 3 -11.20 -16.51 -4.52
N SER A 4 -10.61 -17.64 -4.13
CA SER A 4 -9.15 -17.80 -4.06
C SER A 4 -8.49 -17.57 -5.42
N THR A 5 -9.12 -17.98 -6.53
CA THR A 5 -8.60 -17.69 -7.87
C THR A 5 -8.65 -16.22 -8.22
N LEU A 6 -9.70 -15.49 -7.81
CA LEU A 6 -9.82 -14.05 -8.07
C LEU A 6 -8.81 -13.26 -7.24
N GLU A 7 -8.66 -13.60 -5.96
CA GLU A 7 -7.64 -13.01 -5.10
C GLU A 7 -6.24 -13.22 -5.66
N HIS A 8 -5.92 -14.44 -6.08
CA HIS A 8 -4.65 -14.76 -6.72
C HIS A 8 -4.43 -13.95 -8.00
N ILE A 9 -5.43 -13.84 -8.88
CA ILE A 9 -5.30 -13.04 -10.11
C ILE A 9 -5.03 -11.56 -9.77
N LEU A 10 -5.75 -11.03 -8.79
CA LEU A 10 -5.66 -9.62 -8.36
C LEU A 10 -4.31 -9.31 -7.69
N THR A 11 -3.78 -10.24 -6.88
CA THR A 11 -2.45 -10.10 -6.25
C THR A 11 -1.34 -10.17 -7.29
N HIS A 12 -1.43 -11.07 -8.28
CA HIS A 12 -0.44 -11.15 -9.36
C HIS A 12 -0.45 -9.92 -10.27
N ILE A 13 -1.64 -9.40 -10.60
CA ILE A 13 -1.76 -8.16 -11.37
C ILE A 13 -1.17 -6.98 -10.60
N SER A 14 -1.53 -6.82 -9.32
CA SER A 14 -0.98 -5.73 -8.50
C SER A 14 0.53 -5.85 -8.31
N PHE A 15 1.05 -7.05 -8.06
CA PHE A 15 2.49 -7.30 -7.97
C PHE A 15 3.22 -6.92 -9.26
N SER A 16 2.70 -7.35 -10.41
CA SER A 16 3.29 -7.04 -11.72
C SER A 16 3.33 -5.53 -11.98
N VAL A 17 2.23 -4.81 -11.71
CA VAL A 17 2.18 -3.35 -11.90
C VAL A 17 3.12 -2.64 -10.93
N VAL A 18 3.20 -3.07 -9.67
CA VAL A 18 4.13 -2.49 -8.69
C VAL A 18 5.59 -2.72 -9.09
N SER A 19 5.93 -3.92 -9.55
CA SER A 19 7.28 -4.23 -10.06
C SER A 19 7.67 -3.31 -11.21
N ILE A 20 6.76 -3.11 -12.17
CA ILE A 20 6.96 -2.17 -13.29
C ILE A 20 7.15 -0.74 -12.79
N VAL A 21 6.32 -0.27 -11.85
CA VAL A 21 6.42 1.08 -11.26
C VAL A 21 7.74 1.28 -10.52
N ILE A 22 8.21 0.28 -9.76
CA ILE A 22 9.52 0.29 -9.09
C ILE A 22 10.63 0.44 -10.11
N SER A 23 10.64 -0.39 -11.17
CA SER A 23 11.65 -0.33 -12.22
C SER A 23 11.66 1.02 -12.93
N ILE A 24 10.50 1.60 -13.23
CA ILE A 24 10.39 2.93 -13.85
C ILE A 24 10.95 4.02 -12.94
N ARG A 25 10.62 4.00 -11.63
CA ARG A 25 11.17 4.99 -10.69
C ARG A 25 12.67 4.82 -10.45
N LEU A 26 13.17 3.59 -10.39
CA LEU A 26 14.61 3.32 -10.28
C LEU A 26 15.36 3.82 -11.53
N LEU A 27 14.79 3.60 -12.71
CA LEU A 27 15.36 4.08 -13.97
C LEU A 27 15.29 5.61 -14.07
N THR A 28 14.22 6.24 -13.59
CA THR A 28 14.11 7.71 -13.53
C THR A 28 15.09 8.32 -12.54
N LEU A 29 15.38 7.65 -11.42
CA LEU A 29 16.41 8.09 -10.47
C LEU A 29 17.82 7.99 -11.06
N LEU A 30 18.06 6.99 -11.93
CA LEU A 30 19.34 6.80 -12.62
C LEU A 30 19.50 7.69 -13.86
N VAL A 31 18.40 7.99 -14.56
CA VAL A 31 18.34 8.82 -15.77
C VAL A 31 17.45 10.03 -15.50
N ASN A 32 18.09 11.14 -15.12
CA ASN A 32 17.47 12.33 -14.51
C ASN A 32 16.55 13.17 -15.43
N GLU A 33 16.08 12.64 -16.58
CA GLU A 33 15.55 13.49 -17.66
C GLU A 33 14.31 12.98 -18.42
N ILE A 34 13.65 11.89 -18.01
CA ILE A 34 12.48 11.36 -18.75
C ILE A 34 11.16 11.72 -18.06
N VAL A 35 10.66 12.93 -18.31
CA VAL A 35 9.34 13.43 -17.82
C VAL A 35 8.19 12.48 -18.21
N VAL A 36 8.28 11.80 -19.36
CA VAL A 36 7.28 10.85 -19.86
C VAL A 36 7.12 9.62 -18.93
N LEU A 37 8.21 9.17 -18.29
CA LEU A 37 8.17 8.01 -17.40
C LEU A 37 7.43 8.31 -16.09
N TYR A 38 7.45 9.57 -15.64
CA TYR A 38 6.75 9.98 -14.43
C TYR A 38 5.22 9.92 -14.59
N ASP A 39 4.69 10.38 -15.72
CA ASP A 39 3.24 10.31 -16.03
C ASP A 39 2.77 8.85 -16.16
N SER A 40 3.60 7.98 -16.74
CA SER A 40 3.33 6.54 -16.80
C SER A 40 3.31 5.89 -15.41
N SER A 41 4.23 6.29 -14.52
CA SER A 41 4.27 5.79 -13.14
C SER A 41 3.04 6.23 -12.33
N GLU A 42 2.56 7.47 -12.50
CA GLU A 42 1.39 7.98 -11.79
C GLU A 42 0.12 7.18 -12.17
N LYS A 43 -0.04 6.87 -13.46
CA LYS A 43 -1.13 6.01 -13.96
C LYS A 43 -1.07 4.60 -13.37
N GLY A 44 0.13 4.01 -13.25
CA GLY A 44 0.33 2.71 -12.62
C GLY A 44 -0.10 2.68 -11.13
N MET A 45 0.17 3.75 -10.39
CA MET A 45 -0.27 3.88 -9.00
C MET A 45 -1.80 3.95 -8.86
N ILE A 46 -2.49 4.57 -9.81
CA ILE A 46 -3.96 4.63 -9.82
C ILE A 46 -4.55 3.24 -10.11
N VAL A 47 -4.01 2.51 -11.08
CA VAL A 47 -4.48 1.15 -11.42
C VAL A 47 -4.33 0.21 -10.21
N THR A 48 -3.19 0.29 -9.52
CA THR A 48 -2.96 -0.54 -8.33
C THR A 48 -3.87 -0.18 -7.16
N PHE A 49 -4.20 1.10 -6.98
CA PHE A 49 -5.19 1.53 -5.99
C PHE A 49 -6.57 0.88 -6.21
N PHE A 50 -7.05 0.83 -7.45
CA PHE A 50 -8.30 0.14 -7.78
C PHE A 50 -8.22 -1.37 -7.50
N CYS A 51 -7.08 -1.98 -7.85
CA CYS A 51 -6.81 -3.40 -7.59
C CYS A 51 -6.89 -3.73 -6.09
N ILE A 52 -6.26 -2.91 -5.25
CA ILE A 52 -6.24 -3.10 -3.78
C ILE A 52 -7.60 -2.81 -3.16
N THR A 53 -8.31 -1.79 -3.66
CA THR A 53 -9.68 -1.51 -3.22
C THR A 53 -10.60 -2.71 -3.50
N GLY A 54 -10.47 -3.33 -4.68
CA GLY A 54 -11.17 -4.57 -5.00
C GLY A 54 -10.81 -5.72 -4.05
N LEU A 55 -9.54 -5.85 -3.68
CA LEU A 55 -9.07 -6.87 -2.74
C LEU A 55 -9.66 -6.66 -1.34
N LEU A 56 -9.69 -5.41 -0.85
CA LEU A 56 -10.28 -5.07 0.44
C LEU A 56 -11.78 -5.35 0.49
N VAL A 57 -12.51 -4.92 -0.55
CA VAL A 57 -13.98 -5.06 -0.61
C VAL A 57 -14.37 -6.53 -0.71
N THR A 58 -13.67 -7.31 -1.52
CA THR A 58 -13.93 -8.75 -1.65
C THR A 58 -13.67 -9.48 -0.33
N ARG A 59 -12.61 -9.13 0.41
CA ARG A 59 -12.36 -9.68 1.75
C ARG A 59 -13.40 -9.26 2.77
N TRP A 60 -13.80 -7.99 2.79
CA TRP A 60 -14.81 -7.52 3.74
C TRP A 60 -16.13 -8.28 3.57
N ILE A 61 -16.61 -8.44 2.33
CA ILE A 61 -17.85 -9.17 2.04
C ILE A 61 -17.75 -10.64 2.50
N PHE A 62 -16.58 -11.26 2.38
CA PHE A 62 -16.39 -12.68 2.69
C PHE A 62 -16.16 -12.95 4.19
N SER A 63 -15.28 -12.18 4.83
CA SER A 63 -14.91 -12.41 6.23
C SER A 63 -15.93 -11.85 7.24
N GLY A 64 -16.82 -10.94 6.81
CA GLY A 64 -17.84 -10.34 7.66
C GLY A 64 -17.31 -9.44 8.78
N HIS A 65 -15.99 -9.27 8.88
CA HIS A 65 -15.29 -8.37 9.80
C HIS A 65 -14.47 -7.34 9.02
N LEU A 66 -14.07 -6.26 9.69
CA LEU A 66 -13.16 -5.28 9.11
C LEU A 66 -11.79 -5.94 8.83
N PRO A 67 -11.15 -5.68 7.68
CA PRO A 67 -9.87 -6.26 7.27
C PRO A 67 -8.70 -5.62 8.02
N LEU A 68 -8.68 -5.79 9.35
CA LEU A 68 -7.64 -5.32 10.27
C LEU A 68 -7.20 -6.42 11.25
N SER A 69 -7.79 -7.61 11.14
CA SER A 69 -7.64 -8.66 12.14
C SER A 69 -6.33 -9.42 11.98
N ASP A 70 -5.83 -9.53 10.75
CA ASP A 70 -4.55 -10.17 10.46
C ASP A 70 -3.46 -9.14 10.10
N LEU A 71 -2.20 -9.52 10.28
CA LEU A 71 -1.05 -8.73 9.83
C LEU A 71 -1.11 -8.48 8.32
N TYR A 72 -1.54 -9.47 7.53
CA TYR A 72 -1.73 -9.30 6.09
C TYR A 72 -2.76 -8.25 5.75
N GLU A 73 -3.94 -8.38 6.34
CA GLU A 73 -5.04 -7.46 6.10
C GLU A 73 -4.69 -6.04 6.53
N SER A 74 -3.97 -5.90 7.65
CA SER A 74 -3.47 -4.62 8.16
C SER A 74 -2.49 -3.94 7.22
N VAL A 75 -1.56 -4.69 6.61
CA VAL A 75 -0.58 -4.15 5.64
C VAL A 75 -1.27 -3.73 4.34
N ILE A 76 -2.27 -4.49 3.87
CA ILE A 76 -3.06 -4.11 2.69
C ILE A 76 -3.88 -2.83 2.99
N PHE A 77 -4.52 -2.74 4.16
CA PHE A 77 -5.25 -1.55 4.59
C PHE A 77 -4.32 -0.33 4.67
N LEU A 78 -3.10 -0.52 5.18
CA LEU A 78 -2.09 0.53 5.24
C LEU A 78 -1.67 1.01 3.85
N SER A 79 -1.43 0.08 2.91
CA SER A 79 -1.10 0.40 1.51
C SER A 79 -2.23 1.16 0.82
N TRP A 80 -3.49 0.77 1.07
CA TRP A 80 -4.67 1.49 0.61
C TRP A 80 -4.71 2.92 1.16
N GLY A 81 -4.44 3.09 2.47
CA GLY A 81 -4.37 4.41 3.11
C GLY A 81 -3.31 5.33 2.52
N PHE A 82 -2.08 4.84 2.33
CA PHE A 82 -1.02 5.63 1.68
C PHE A 82 -1.36 5.99 0.23
N SER A 83 -2.01 5.09 -0.51
CA SER A 83 -2.46 5.36 -1.88
C SER A 83 -3.49 6.49 -1.94
N ILE A 84 -4.39 6.57 -0.95
CA ILE A 84 -5.34 7.68 -0.81
C ILE A 84 -4.59 9.00 -0.56
N PHE A 85 -3.63 9.00 0.36
CA PHE A 85 -2.79 10.18 0.62
C PHE A 85 -2.00 10.64 -0.61
N HIS A 86 -1.65 9.74 -1.51
CA HIS A 86 -1.00 10.08 -2.78
C HIS A 86 -1.98 10.70 -3.79
N ILE A 87 -3.23 10.22 -3.87
CA ILE A 87 -4.23 10.67 -4.85
C ILE A 87 -4.93 11.99 -4.43
N ILE A 88 -5.27 12.15 -3.14
CA ILE A 88 -6.05 13.30 -2.63
C ILE A 88 -5.43 14.67 -2.99
N PRO A 89 -4.12 14.92 -2.81
CA PRO A 89 -3.51 16.22 -3.11
C PRO A 89 -3.64 16.62 -4.60
N GLY A 90 -3.87 15.64 -5.48
CA GLY A 90 -4.08 15.85 -6.92
C GLY A 90 -5.37 16.59 -7.26
N PHE A 91 -6.38 16.58 -6.37
CA PHE A 91 -7.70 17.16 -6.65
C PHE A 91 -7.82 18.65 -6.25
N GLY A 92 -6.98 19.14 -5.34
CA GLY A 92 -7.12 20.48 -4.74
C GLY A 92 -5.92 21.43 -4.86
N PHE A 93 -4.67 20.93 -4.87
CA PHE A 93 -3.48 21.81 -4.78
C PHE A 93 -2.34 21.36 -5.70
N LYS A 94 -2.35 21.85 -6.94
CA LYS A 94 -1.37 21.49 -8.00
C LYS A 94 0.10 21.76 -7.63
N LYS A 95 0.38 22.77 -6.81
CA LYS A 95 1.75 23.18 -6.42
C LYS A 95 2.32 22.39 -5.23
N LEU A 96 1.45 22.01 -4.28
CA LEU A 96 1.80 21.15 -3.14
C LEU A 96 1.88 19.67 -3.55
N LYS A 97 1.16 19.29 -4.62
CA LYS A 97 1.13 17.95 -5.21
C LYS A 97 2.55 17.40 -5.44
N THR A 98 3.44 18.18 -6.06
CA THR A 98 4.75 17.66 -6.50
C THR A 98 5.65 17.25 -5.35
N HIS A 99 5.73 18.06 -4.28
CA HIS A 99 6.58 17.75 -3.13
C HIS A 99 6.02 16.62 -2.27
N LEU A 100 4.72 16.67 -1.94
CA LEU A 100 4.09 15.62 -1.13
C LEU A 100 4.02 14.28 -1.87
N SER A 101 3.67 14.28 -3.16
CA SER A 101 3.64 13.06 -3.98
C SER A 101 5.04 12.44 -4.09
N THR A 102 6.10 13.25 -4.20
CA THR A 102 7.47 12.73 -4.27
C THR A 102 7.90 12.04 -2.97
N ILE A 103 7.46 12.53 -1.81
CA ILE A 103 7.79 11.95 -0.50
C ILE A 103 6.92 10.72 -0.19
N ILE A 104 5.63 10.76 -0.56
CA ILE A 104 4.66 9.70 -0.28
C ILE A 104 4.75 8.56 -1.30
N ALA A 105 5.22 8.80 -2.53
CA ALA A 105 5.30 7.74 -3.54
C ALA A 105 6.21 6.57 -3.14
N PRO A 106 7.41 6.77 -2.57
CA PRO A 106 8.23 5.68 -2.05
C PRO A 106 7.53 4.87 -0.94
N SER A 107 6.79 5.52 -0.04
CA SER A 107 6.07 4.80 1.02
C SER A 107 4.94 3.94 0.48
N VAL A 108 4.18 4.44 -0.51
CA VAL A 108 3.15 3.67 -1.22
C VAL A 108 3.79 2.48 -1.92
N ILE A 109 4.83 2.70 -2.71
CA ILE A 109 5.47 1.63 -3.49
C ILE A 109 6.06 0.56 -2.58
N PHE A 110 6.69 0.95 -1.47
CA PHE A 110 7.29 0.01 -0.52
C PHE A 110 6.22 -0.83 0.20
N THR A 111 5.21 -0.18 0.76
CA THR A 111 4.12 -0.90 1.47
C THR A 111 3.31 -1.79 0.53
N GLN A 112 3.10 -1.34 -0.71
CA GLN A 112 2.36 -2.10 -1.71
C GLN A 112 3.16 -3.26 -2.29
N GLY A 113 4.46 -3.06 -2.53
CA GLY A 113 5.38 -4.13 -2.90
C GLY A 113 5.44 -5.19 -1.81
N PHE A 114 5.46 -4.78 -0.54
CA PHE A 114 5.46 -5.70 0.60
C PHE A 114 4.11 -6.45 0.76
N ALA A 115 2.98 -5.78 0.52
CA ALA A 115 1.66 -6.41 0.54
C ALA A 115 1.47 -7.45 -0.58
N THR A 116 2.17 -7.30 -1.71
CA THR A 116 1.94 -8.10 -2.91
C THR A 116 3.06 -9.13 -3.19
N SER A 117 4.21 -9.04 -2.52
CA SER A 117 5.39 -9.88 -2.77
C SER A 117 5.25 -11.35 -2.39
N GLY A 118 4.07 -11.82 -1.96
CA GLY A 118 3.85 -13.20 -1.53
C GLY A 118 4.55 -13.59 -0.22
N LEU A 119 5.47 -12.75 0.28
CA LEU A 119 6.21 -12.97 1.52
C LEU A 119 5.28 -13.03 2.74
N LEU A 120 4.19 -12.26 2.72
CA LEU A 120 3.16 -12.34 3.74
C LEU A 120 2.12 -13.45 3.49
N THR A 121 2.05 -13.99 2.27
CA THR A 121 1.15 -15.10 1.93
C THR A 121 1.62 -16.41 2.55
N GLU A 122 2.92 -16.57 2.83
CA GLU A 122 3.42 -17.72 3.61
C GLU A 122 3.00 -17.67 5.09
N LEU A 123 2.70 -16.47 5.62
CA LEU A 123 2.14 -16.32 6.97
C LEU A 123 0.61 -16.52 6.99
N HIS A 124 -0.03 -16.64 5.83
CA HIS A 124 -1.47 -16.83 5.66
C HIS A 124 -1.95 -18.25 6.08
N GLU A 125 -1.04 -19.23 6.11
CA GLU A 125 -1.37 -20.64 6.37
C GLU A 125 -1.59 -20.97 7.86
N PHE A 126 -1.29 -20.07 8.79
CA PHE A 126 -1.41 -20.36 10.22
C PHE A 126 -2.15 -19.26 10.99
N GLY A 127 -3.42 -19.50 11.31
CA GLY A 127 -4.05 -18.73 12.38
C GLY A 127 -5.55 -18.86 12.48
N ILE A 128 -6.03 -19.96 13.06
CA ILE A 128 -7.26 -19.90 13.86
C ILE A 128 -7.07 -18.71 14.81
N LEU A 129 -7.90 -17.66 14.66
CA LEU A 129 -7.77 -16.44 15.47
C LEU A 129 -7.74 -16.84 16.94
N VAL A 130 -6.61 -16.57 17.60
CA VAL A 130 -6.46 -16.81 19.04
C VAL A 130 -7.57 -16.00 19.75
N PRO A 131 -8.31 -16.55 20.72
CA PRO A 131 -9.47 -15.90 21.35
C PRO A 131 -9.20 -14.50 21.93
N ALA A 132 -7.93 -14.13 22.12
CA ALA A 132 -7.50 -12.81 22.57
C ALA A 132 -7.76 -11.68 21.54
N LEU A 133 -7.78 -11.96 20.23
CA LEU A 133 -8.02 -10.96 19.17
C LEU A 133 -9.48 -10.49 19.04
N GLN A 134 -10.42 -11.14 19.73
CA GLN A 134 -11.84 -10.75 19.69
C GLN A 134 -12.20 -9.59 20.62
N SER A 135 -11.26 -9.12 21.44
CA SER A 135 -11.52 -7.99 22.33
C SER A 135 -11.40 -6.66 21.56
N HIS A 136 -12.39 -5.77 21.74
CA HIS A 136 -12.38 -4.41 21.18
C HIS A 136 -11.13 -3.62 21.60
N TRP A 137 -10.57 -3.92 22.77
CA TRP A 137 -9.36 -3.29 23.27
C TRP A 137 -8.10 -3.68 22.48
N LEU A 138 -7.93 -4.97 22.15
CA LEU A 138 -6.77 -5.40 21.38
C LEU A 138 -6.84 -4.91 19.93
N MET A 139 -8.03 -4.87 19.33
CA MET A 139 -8.24 -4.25 18.00
C MET A 139 -7.85 -2.77 17.99
N MET A 140 -8.20 -2.02 19.04
CA MET A 140 -7.76 -0.62 19.18
C MET A 140 -6.25 -0.51 19.39
N HIS A 141 -5.65 -1.39 20.20
CA HIS A 141 -4.21 -1.40 20.45
C HIS A 141 -3.41 -1.69 19.17
N VAL A 142 -3.74 -2.76 18.44
CA VAL A 142 -3.02 -3.17 17.21
C VAL A 142 -3.20 -2.12 16.11
N SER A 143 -4.41 -1.59 15.91
CA SER A 143 -4.63 -0.54 14.91
C SER A 143 -3.83 0.73 15.20
N MET A 144 -3.76 1.16 16.47
CA MET A 144 -2.93 2.30 16.87
C MET A 144 -1.42 2.02 16.68
N MET A 145 -0.99 0.78 16.93
CA MET A 145 0.40 0.36 16.74
C MET A 145 0.78 0.39 15.24
N VAL A 146 -0.07 -0.16 14.37
CA VAL A 146 0.11 -0.13 12.90
C VAL A 146 0.12 1.31 12.38
N LEU A 147 -0.77 2.18 12.89
CA LEU A 147 -0.77 3.60 12.55
C LEU A 147 0.52 4.30 13.02
N GLY A 148 1.04 3.93 14.18
CA GLY A 148 2.33 4.40 14.68
C GLY A 148 3.49 4.02 13.76
N TYR A 149 3.53 2.76 13.32
CA TYR A 149 4.53 2.30 12.34
C TYR A 149 4.40 3.02 11.00
N ALA A 150 3.17 3.27 10.53
CA ALA A 150 2.90 4.06 9.34
C ALA A 150 3.44 5.49 9.45
N ALA A 151 3.18 6.14 10.58
CA ALA A 151 3.65 7.50 10.85
C ALA A 151 5.18 7.56 10.94
N LEU A 152 5.84 6.56 11.55
CA LEU A 152 7.30 6.46 11.59
C LEU A 152 7.92 6.23 10.20
N LEU A 153 7.30 5.37 9.37
CA LEU A 153 7.76 5.14 7.99
C LEU A 153 7.62 6.41 7.15
N CYS A 154 6.50 7.12 7.26
CA CYS A 154 6.30 8.39 6.57
C CYS A 154 7.26 9.49 7.09
N GLY A 155 7.41 9.62 8.41
CA GLY A 155 8.27 10.61 9.05
C GLY A 155 9.76 10.41 8.77
N SER A 156 10.23 9.16 8.72
CA SER A 156 11.62 8.85 8.37
C SER A 156 11.93 9.19 6.90
N LEU A 157 11.02 8.90 5.97
CA LEU A 157 11.14 9.30 4.57
C LEU A 157 11.11 10.83 4.40
N LEU A 158 10.22 11.52 5.12
CA LEU A 158 10.16 12.98 5.14
C LEU A 158 11.48 13.58 5.66
N SER A 159 12.07 13.00 6.71
CA SER A 159 13.36 13.44 7.26
C SER A 159 14.49 13.30 6.24
N VAL A 160 14.58 12.17 5.54
CA VAL A 160 15.57 11.97 4.47
C VAL A 160 15.35 12.97 3.33
N ALA A 161 14.11 13.21 2.93
CA ALA A 161 13.79 14.19 1.88
C ALA A 161 14.22 15.62 2.28
N LEU A 162 14.04 16.01 3.54
CA LEU A 162 14.50 17.30 4.05
C LEU A 162 16.02 17.41 4.15
N LEU A 163 16.75 16.31 4.34
CA LEU A 163 18.22 16.32 4.37
C LEU A 163 18.82 16.51 2.97
N VAL A 164 18.15 15.99 1.95
CA VAL A 164 18.58 16.06 0.55
C VAL A 164 18.29 17.43 -0.10
N ILE A 165 17.33 18.19 0.43
CA ILE A 165 16.94 19.54 -0.04
C ILE A 165 17.79 20.61 0.65
#